data_AF-A0A7G9QAW1-F1
#
_entry.id   AF-A0A7G9QAW1-F1
#
_cell.length_a   1.000
_cell.length_b   1.000
_cell.length_c   1.000
_cell.angle_alpha   90.00
_cell.angle_beta   90.00
_cell.angle_gamma   90.00
#
_symmetry.space_group_name_H-M   'P 1'
#
loop_
_entity.id
_entity.type
_entity.pdbx_description
1 polymer ?
#
loop_
_entity_poly.entity_id
_entity_poly.type
_entity_poly.pdbx_seq_one_letter_code
_entity_poly.pdbx_strand_id
1 'polypeptide(L)'
;MNTKNFKIGYVILRLTIAIILLSHSVLGIFDGEINDFGNFYLNKVGFAPFGVVIAWTIKLSHIVCAVLLVINKYIRLACFATIFVLIMGIIMVHFKEGWFVVGGGRNGIEYNFVLICVLAAIMFFNSGSTQKSEEKCVNLYHQKHHPRPVQNRAIQMK
;
A
#
# COMPACT_ATOMS: atom_id res chain seq x y z
N MET A 1 14.35 12.80 16.41
CA MET A 1 14.21 13.16 14.97
C MET A 1 13.23 14.32 14.85
N ASN A 2 13.51 15.31 13.99
CA ASN A 2 12.57 16.42 13.76
C ASN A 2 11.27 15.88 13.11
N THR A 3 10.12 16.16 13.74
CA THR A 3 8.80 15.65 13.30
C THR A 3 8.39 16.17 11.93
N LYS A 4 8.81 17.37 11.54
CA LYS A 4 8.60 17.91 10.19
C LYS A 4 9.38 17.08 9.16
N ASN A 5 10.66 16.81 9.42
CA ASN A 5 11.52 16.03 8.53
C ASN A 5 11.00 14.59 8.37
N PHE A 6 10.51 13.97 9.46
CA PHE A 6 9.87 12.65 9.40
C PHE A 6 8.65 12.64 8.48
N LYS A 7 7.74 13.62 8.63
CA LYS A 7 6.54 13.73 7.77
C LYS A 7 6.90 13.91 6.30
N ILE A 8 7.88 14.75 6.00
CA ILE A 8 8.37 14.98 4.63
C ILE A 8 8.94 13.67 4.05
N GLY A 9 9.84 13.01 4.77
CA GLY A 9 10.43 11.72 4.33
C GLY A 9 9.37 10.63 4.11
N TYR A 10 8.36 10.56 4.98
CA TYR A 10 7.25 9.62 4.82
C TYR A 10 6.39 9.90 3.58
N VAL A 11 6.14 11.16 3.26
CA VAL A 11 5.44 11.55 2.03
C VAL A 11 6.27 11.19 0.80
N ILE A 12 7.57 11.47 0.82
CA ILE A 12 8.48 11.10 -0.27
C ILE A 12 8.41 9.59 -0.52
N LEU A 13 8.55 8.75 0.53
CA LEU A 13 8.44 7.29 0.38
C LEU A 13 7.13 6.87 -0.28
N ARG A 14 5.99 7.41 0.19
CA ARG A 14 4.68 7.07 -0.38
C ARG A 14 4.53 7.48 -1.84
N LEU A 15 4.96 8.69 -2.19
CA LEU A 15 4.85 9.19 -3.57
C LEU A 15 5.81 8.44 -4.52
N THR A 16 7.03 8.15 -4.08
CA THR A 16 7.98 7.36 -4.86
C THR A 16 7.41 5.97 -5.18
N ILE A 17 6.87 5.26 -4.18
CA ILE A 17 6.25 3.95 -4.43
C ILE A 17 5.00 4.07 -5.29
N ALA A 18 4.16 5.10 -5.10
CA ALA A 18 3.00 5.31 -5.95
C ALA A 18 3.39 5.53 -7.43
N ILE A 19 4.41 6.34 -7.70
CA ILE A 19 4.93 6.56 -9.06
C ILE A 19 5.43 5.25 -9.67
N ILE A 20 6.23 4.49 -8.91
CA ILE A 20 6.79 3.22 -9.38
C ILE A 20 5.67 2.20 -9.70
N LEU A 21 4.68 2.07 -8.82
CA LEU A 21 3.55 1.17 -9.05
C LEU A 21 2.70 1.59 -10.24
N LEU A 22 2.48 2.90 -10.43
CA LEU A 22 1.74 3.42 -11.58
C LEU A 22 2.49 3.24 -12.89
N SER A 23 3.78 3.58 -12.96
CA SER A 23 4.56 3.41 -14.19
C SER A 23 4.65 1.94 -14.60
N HIS A 24 4.84 1.04 -13.64
CA HIS A 24 4.88 -0.39 -13.90
C HIS A 24 3.51 -0.99 -14.28
N SER A 25 2.41 -0.39 -13.80
CA SER A 25 1.07 -0.95 -14.05
C SER A 25 0.39 -0.36 -15.27
N VAL A 26 0.41 0.96 -15.43
CA VAL A 26 -0.33 1.68 -16.49
C VAL A 26 0.29 1.44 -17.86
N LEU A 27 1.62 1.42 -17.96
CA LEU A 27 2.28 1.21 -19.25
C LEU A 27 1.96 -0.18 -19.82
N GLY A 28 1.97 -1.20 -18.98
CA GLY A 28 1.64 -2.58 -19.36
C GLY A 28 0.16 -2.86 -19.63
N ILE A 29 -0.73 -1.86 -19.54
CA ILE A 29 -2.15 -2.04 -19.92
C ILE A 29 -2.31 -1.98 -21.45
N PHE A 30 -1.42 -1.26 -22.14
CA PHE A 30 -1.62 -0.92 -23.55
C PHE A 30 -0.89 -1.85 -24.52
N ASP A 31 -0.01 -2.72 -24.04
CA ASP A 31 0.82 -3.63 -24.86
C ASP A 31 0.29 -5.06 -24.93
N GLY A 32 -0.77 -5.39 -24.20
CA GLY A 32 -1.39 -6.72 -24.17
C GLY A 32 -0.71 -7.73 -23.23
N GLU A 33 0.39 -7.35 -22.57
CA GLU A 33 1.17 -8.26 -21.73
C GLU A 33 0.37 -8.88 -20.57
N ILE A 34 -0.64 -8.16 -20.05
CA ILE A 34 -1.51 -8.66 -18.97
C ILE A 34 -2.32 -9.87 -19.44
N ASN A 35 -2.87 -9.80 -20.66
CA ASN A 35 -3.66 -10.89 -21.22
C ASN A 35 -2.75 -12.07 -21.54
N ASP A 36 -1.55 -11.82 -22.06
CA ASP A 36 -0.57 -12.86 -22.37
C ASP A 36 -0.07 -13.57 -21.11
N PHE A 37 0.19 -12.82 -20.04
CA PHE A 37 0.53 -13.39 -18.73
C PHE A 37 -0.60 -14.30 -18.20
N GLY A 38 -1.86 -13.86 -18.34
CA GLY A 38 -3.01 -14.66 -17.96
C GLY A 38 -3.20 -15.93 -18.80
N ASN A 39 -3.18 -15.79 -20.12
CA ASN A 39 -3.47 -16.86 -21.07
C ASN A 39 -2.32 -17.86 -21.21
N PHE A 40 -1.09 -17.36 -21.34
CA PHE A 40 0.05 -18.19 -21.73
C PHE A 40 0.93 -18.63 -20.56
N TYR A 41 0.80 -17.99 -19.39
CA TYR A 41 1.52 -18.39 -18.18
C TYR A 41 0.56 -18.88 -17.08
N LEU A 42 -0.31 -18.04 -16.52
CA LEU A 42 -1.13 -18.39 -15.36
C LEU A 42 -2.05 -19.59 -15.62
N ASN A 43 -2.71 -19.64 -16.78
CA ASN A 43 -3.54 -20.79 -17.13
C ASN A 43 -2.74 -22.09 -17.22
N LYS A 44 -1.48 -22.04 -17.68
CA LYS A 44 -0.63 -23.25 -17.81
C LYS A 44 -0.11 -23.76 -16.47
N VAL A 45 0.08 -22.88 -15.49
CA VAL A 45 0.59 -23.25 -14.16
C VAL A 45 -0.52 -23.61 -13.16
N GLY A 46 -1.76 -23.78 -13.63
CA GLY A 46 -2.87 -24.36 -12.86
C GLY A 46 -4.02 -23.40 -12.52
N PHE A 47 -3.98 -22.15 -13.00
CA PHE A 47 -5.07 -21.18 -12.75
C PHE A 47 -6.14 -21.15 -13.83
N ALA A 48 -6.11 -22.06 -14.81
CA ALA A 48 -7.14 -22.11 -15.85
C ALA A 48 -8.53 -22.37 -15.25
N PRO A 49 -9.60 -21.71 -15.74
CA PRO A 49 -9.65 -20.70 -16.82
C PRO A 49 -9.51 -19.25 -16.33
N PHE A 50 -9.10 -19.03 -15.08
CA PHE A 50 -9.12 -17.73 -14.40
C PHE A 50 -7.83 -16.90 -14.54
N GLY A 51 -6.82 -17.38 -15.29
CA GLY A 51 -5.51 -16.73 -15.39
C GLY A 51 -5.57 -15.26 -15.80
N VAL A 52 -6.40 -14.92 -16.80
CA VAL A 52 -6.58 -13.51 -17.25
C VAL A 52 -7.21 -12.66 -16.16
N VAL A 53 -8.24 -13.16 -15.47
CA VAL A 53 -8.91 -12.43 -14.37
C VAL A 53 -7.92 -12.17 -13.23
N ILE A 54 -7.08 -13.15 -12.91
CA ILE A 54 -6.04 -13.03 -11.88
C ILE A 54 -4.98 -12.02 -12.30
N ALA A 55 -4.50 -12.06 -13.55
CA ALA A 55 -3.51 -11.11 -14.08
C ALA A 55 -4.02 -9.66 -13.99
N TRP A 56 -5.26 -9.41 -14.40
CA TRP A 56 -5.90 -8.10 -14.26
C TRP A 56 -6.09 -7.68 -12.81
N THR A 57 -6.51 -8.61 -11.94
CA THR A 57 -6.65 -8.33 -10.50
C THR A 57 -5.31 -7.89 -9.90
N ILE A 58 -4.22 -8.57 -10.25
CA ILE A 58 -2.86 -8.21 -9.83
C ILE A 58 -2.51 -6.79 -10.29
N LYS A 59 -2.66 -6.45 -11.58
CA LYS A 59 -2.30 -5.12 -12.09
C LYS A 59 -3.19 -4.01 -11.54
N LEU A 60 -4.51 -4.23 -11.45
CA LEU A 60 -5.43 -3.27 -10.85
C LEU A 60 -5.14 -3.06 -9.35
N SER A 61 -4.73 -4.11 -8.63
CA SER A 61 -4.38 -3.97 -7.20
C SER A 61 -3.22 -3.01 -6.97
N HIS A 62 -2.23 -2.98 -7.86
CA HIS A 62 -1.11 -2.02 -7.80
C HIS A 62 -1.55 -0.58 -8.06
N ILE A 63 -2.46 -0.35 -9.01
CA ILE A 63 -3.04 0.98 -9.27
C ILE A 63 -3.82 1.46 -8.05
N VAL A 64 -4.67 0.60 -7.49
CA VAL A 64 -5.42 0.90 -6.26
C VAL A 64 -4.47 1.22 -5.10
N CYS A 65 -3.41 0.42 -4.92
CA CYS A 65 -2.39 0.69 -3.90
C CYS A 65 -1.73 2.05 -4.09
N ALA A 66 -1.33 2.40 -5.31
CA ALA A 66 -0.73 3.69 -5.62
C ALA A 66 -1.67 4.86 -5.27
N VAL A 67 -2.95 4.79 -5.65
CA VAL A 67 -3.95 5.81 -5.31
C VAL A 67 -4.10 5.93 -3.79
N LEU A 68 -4.21 4.80 -3.09
CA LEU A 68 -4.32 4.75 -1.63
C LEU A 68 -3.08 5.35 -0.92
N LEU A 69 -1.89 5.09 -1.45
CA LEU A 69 -0.63 5.68 -0.98
C LEU A 69 -0.61 7.20 -1.14
N VAL A 70 -1.10 7.73 -2.27
CA VAL A 70 -1.18 9.18 -2.52
C VAL A 70 -2.16 9.84 -1.55
N ILE A 71 -3.39 9.32 -1.44
CA ILE A 71 -4.44 9.92 -0.58
C ILE A 71 -4.24 9.63 0.93
N ASN A 72 -3.23 8.85 1.30
CA ASN A 72 -2.93 8.45 2.67
C ASN A 72 -4.05 7.66 3.38
N LYS A 73 -4.78 6.81 2.67
CA LYS A 73 -5.93 6.07 3.22
C LYS A 73 -5.76 4.57 3.04
N TYR A 74 -6.21 3.78 4.03
CA TYR A 74 -6.12 2.31 4.01
C TYR A 74 -4.72 1.76 3.75
N ILE A 75 -3.67 2.51 4.12
CA ILE A 75 -2.27 2.21 3.79
C ILE A 75 -1.85 0.81 4.22
N ARG A 76 -2.19 0.39 5.45
CA ARG A 76 -1.80 -0.93 5.95
C ARG A 76 -2.37 -2.06 5.09
N LEU A 77 -3.63 -1.96 4.71
CA LEU A 77 -4.30 -2.96 3.85
C LEU A 77 -3.71 -2.95 2.44
N ALA A 78 -3.51 -1.77 1.85
CA ALA A 78 -2.94 -1.61 0.52
C ALA A 78 -1.51 -2.18 0.42
N CYS A 79 -0.65 -1.83 1.38
CA CYS A 79 0.71 -2.33 1.46
C CYS A 79 0.73 -3.85 1.68
N PHE A 80 -0.09 -4.38 2.59
CA PHE A 80 -0.15 -5.82 2.85
C PHE A 80 -0.54 -6.62 1.60
N ALA A 81 -1.61 -6.21 0.91
CA ALA A 81 -2.05 -6.86 -0.32
C ALA A 81 -0.97 -6.81 -1.41
N THR A 82 -0.29 -5.67 -1.57
CA THR A 82 0.77 -5.50 -2.56
C THR A 82 2.00 -6.34 -2.23
N ILE A 83 2.41 -6.39 -0.96
CA ILE A 83 3.52 -7.25 -0.50
C ILE A 83 3.22 -8.72 -0.80
N PHE A 84 2.00 -9.18 -0.52
CA PHE A 84 1.59 -10.54 -0.85
C PHE A 84 1.74 -10.84 -2.35
N VAL A 85 1.27 -9.94 -3.21
CA VAL A 85 1.40 -10.07 -4.66
C VAL A 85 2.88 -10.11 -5.11
N LEU A 86 3.73 -9.24 -4.56
CA LEU A 86 5.17 -9.23 -4.87
C LEU A 86 5.86 -10.53 -4.43
N ILE A 87 5.52 -11.07 -3.26
CA ILE A 87 6.05 -12.35 -2.78
C ILE A 87 5.62 -13.49 -3.73
N MET A 88 4.36 -13.53 -4.14
CA MET A 88 3.89 -14.54 -5.12
C MET A 88 4.59 -14.37 -6.47
N GLY A 89 4.81 -13.13 -6.92
CA GLY A 89 5.60 -12.83 -8.13
C GLY A 89 7.03 -13.35 -8.04
N ILE A 90 7.69 -13.19 -6.89
CA ILE A 90 9.01 -13.79 -6.65
C ILE A 90 8.93 -15.31 -6.80
N ILE A 91 8.05 -15.97 -6.04
CA ILE A 91 7.99 -17.45 -6.00
C ILE A 91 7.70 -18.03 -7.38
N MET A 92 6.75 -17.45 -8.10
CA MET A 92 6.25 -18.00 -9.35
C MET A 92 7.13 -17.63 -10.55
N VAL A 93 7.61 -16.39 -10.59
CA VAL A 93 8.23 -15.81 -11.81
C VAL A 93 9.72 -15.55 -11.60
N HIS A 94 10.08 -14.73 -10.62
CA HIS A 94 11.42 -14.13 -10.57
C HIS A 94 12.49 -14.99 -9.88
N PHE A 95 12.11 -15.91 -9.00
CA PHE A 95 13.08 -16.67 -8.18
C PHE A 95 14.07 -17.46 -9.03
N LYS A 96 13.62 -18.02 -10.16
CA LYS A 96 14.48 -18.78 -11.09
C LYS A 96 15.44 -17.91 -11.90
N GLU A 97 15.13 -16.62 -12.05
CA GLU A 97 15.95 -15.67 -12.82
C GLU A 97 17.10 -15.07 -11.97
N GLY A 98 17.17 -15.40 -10.67
CA GLY A 98 18.24 -14.96 -9.78
C GLY A 98 18.00 -13.55 -9.19
N TRP A 99 19.09 -12.86 -8.85
CA TRP A 99 19.00 -11.59 -8.12
C TRP A 99 18.76 -10.37 -9.03
N PHE A 100 19.51 -10.26 -10.12
CA PHE A 100 19.65 -9.00 -10.85
C PHE A 100 18.54 -8.75 -11.88
N VAL A 101 18.04 -7.53 -11.92
CA VAL A 101 17.12 -7.03 -12.96
C VAL A 101 17.89 -6.49 -14.17
N VAL A 102 19.10 -5.97 -13.96
CA VAL A 102 20.02 -5.51 -15.01
C VAL A 102 21.46 -5.90 -14.72
N GLY A 103 22.29 -6.00 -15.76
CA GLY A 103 23.71 -6.33 -15.64
C GLY A 103 23.96 -7.84 -15.53
N GLY A 104 24.31 -8.33 -14.34
CA GLY A 104 24.64 -9.75 -14.09
C GLY A 104 23.46 -10.73 -14.23
N GLY A 105 22.30 -10.27 -14.69
CA GLY A 105 21.08 -11.04 -14.90
C GLY A 105 20.00 -10.18 -15.55
N ARG A 106 18.80 -10.75 -15.69
CA ARG A 106 17.58 -10.06 -16.12
C ARG A 106 16.41 -10.59 -15.32
N ASN A 107 15.40 -9.76 -15.09
CA ASN A 107 14.12 -10.18 -14.49
C ASN A 107 14.24 -10.83 -13.09
N GLY A 108 15.33 -10.56 -12.35
CA GLY A 108 15.56 -11.10 -11.02
C GLY A 108 14.74 -10.45 -9.89
N ILE A 109 15.06 -10.83 -8.64
CA ILE A 109 14.25 -10.49 -7.46
C ILE A 109 14.55 -9.13 -6.82
N GLU A 110 15.65 -8.45 -7.15
CA GLU A 110 16.12 -7.26 -6.40
C GLU A 110 15.09 -6.12 -6.36
N TYR A 111 14.37 -5.90 -7.46
CA TYR A 111 13.33 -4.88 -7.53
C TYR A 111 12.13 -5.21 -6.61
N ASN A 112 11.70 -6.48 -6.60
CA ASN A 112 10.65 -6.95 -5.70
C ASN A 112 11.09 -6.81 -4.23
N PHE A 113 12.34 -7.17 -3.92
CA PHE A 113 12.90 -7.04 -2.58
C PHE A 113 12.84 -5.60 -2.06
N VAL A 114 13.31 -4.63 -2.86
CA VAL A 114 13.24 -3.21 -2.50
C VAL A 114 11.81 -2.76 -2.27
N LEU A 115 10.88 -3.10 -3.17
CA LEU A 115 9.47 -2.74 -3.03
C LEU A 115 8.85 -3.30 -1.74
N ILE A 116 9.11 -4.58 -1.42
CA ILE A 116 8.63 -5.22 -0.20
C ILE A 116 9.16 -4.49 1.04
N CYS A 117 10.46 -4.21 1.10
CA CYS A 117 11.06 -3.51 2.24
C CYS A 117 10.49 -2.10 2.43
N VAL A 118 10.32 -1.33 1.34
CA VAL A 118 9.79 0.04 1.43
C VAL A 118 8.30 0.04 1.77
N LEU A 119 7.50 -0.85 1.20
CA LEU A 119 6.08 -1.00 1.55
C LEU A 119 5.91 -1.41 3.02
N ALA A 120 6.76 -2.32 3.52
CA ALA A 120 6.77 -2.68 4.94
C ALA A 120 7.09 -1.46 5.81
N ALA A 121 8.12 -0.68 5.46
CA ALA A 121 8.45 0.55 6.18
C ALA A 121 7.28 1.56 6.17
N ILE A 122 6.63 1.77 5.02
CA ILE A 122 5.45 2.64 4.89
C ILE A 122 4.32 2.17 5.80
N MET A 123 4.09 0.86 5.88
CA MET A 123 3.09 0.24 6.73
C MET A 123 3.40 0.42 8.22
N PHE A 124 4.64 0.18 8.65
CA PHE A 124 5.08 0.34 10.04
C PHE A 124 5.02 1.80 10.51
N PHE A 125 5.41 2.75 9.66
CA PHE A 125 5.35 4.17 9.98
C PHE A 125 3.96 4.78 9.84
N ASN A 126 2.96 4.02 9.40
CA ASN A 126 1.58 4.46 9.36
C ASN A 126 0.94 4.44 10.76
N SER A 127 1.20 5.48 11.57
CA SER A 127 0.68 5.62 12.94
C SER A 127 -0.70 6.31 13.03
N GLY A 128 -1.25 6.78 11.90
CA GLY A 128 -2.39 7.71 11.89
C GLY A 128 -3.79 7.12 12.11
N SER A 129 -4.01 5.82 11.85
CA SER A 129 -5.34 5.22 12.01
C SER A 129 -5.64 4.76 13.44
N THR A 130 -4.61 4.33 14.18
CA THR A 130 -4.76 3.77 15.54
C THR A 130 -4.97 4.88 16.57
N GLN A 131 -4.25 6.00 16.45
CA GLN A 131 -4.38 7.11 17.40
C GLN A 131 -5.75 7.80 17.33
N LYS A 132 -6.36 7.92 16.14
CA LYS A 132 -7.63 8.63 15.97
C LYS A 132 -8.82 7.87 16.58
N SER A 133 -8.76 6.53 16.62
CA SER A 133 -9.77 5.71 17.32
C SER A 133 -9.57 5.74 18.84
N GLU A 134 -8.32 5.69 19.30
CA GLU A 134 -8.01 5.76 20.73
C GLU A 134 -8.38 7.13 21.31
N GLU A 135 -8.04 8.21 20.63
CA GLU A 135 -8.40 9.58 21.03
C GLU A 135 -9.92 9.78 21.05
N LYS A 136 -10.66 9.20 20.09
CA LYS A 136 -12.13 9.22 20.09
C LYS A 136 -12.71 8.42 21.27
N CYS A 137 -12.17 7.25 21.59
CA CYS A 137 -12.60 6.44 22.73
C CYS A 137 -12.28 7.11 24.08
N VAL A 138 -11.10 7.71 24.22
CA VAL A 138 -10.69 8.47 25.41
C VAL A 138 -11.58 9.70 25.59
N ASN A 139 -11.87 10.44 24.51
CA ASN A 139 -12.77 11.59 24.57
C ASN A 139 -14.21 11.20 24.93
N LEU A 140 -14.71 10.07 24.42
CA LEU A 140 -16.02 9.52 24.80
C LEU A 140 -16.05 9.08 26.27
N TYR A 141 -14.98 8.44 26.77
CA TYR A 141 -14.87 8.05 28.17
C TYR A 141 -14.87 9.27 29.09
N HIS A 142 -14.05 10.29 28.80
CA HIS A 142 -14.00 11.52 29.58
C HIS A 142 -15.34 12.27 29.56
N GLN A 143 -16.02 12.33 28.41
CA GLN A 143 -17.35 12.95 28.33
C GLN A 143 -18.39 12.22 29.20
N LYS A 144 -18.27 10.89 29.35
CA LYS A 144 -19.22 10.07 30.11
C LYS A 144 -18.92 10.05 31.61
N HIS A 145 -17.64 10.09 32.02
CA HIS A 145 -17.22 9.92 33.41
C HIS A 145 -16.76 11.23 34.11
N HIS A 146 -16.48 12.29 33.35
CA HIS A 146 -16.13 13.61 33.86
C HIS A 146 -16.83 14.72 33.05
N PRO A 147 -18.19 14.79 33.11
CA PRO A 147 -18.90 15.87 32.42
C PRO A 147 -18.40 17.22 32.93
N ARG A 148 -18.01 18.11 32.01
CA ARG A 148 -17.60 19.47 32.38
C ARG A 148 -18.72 20.10 33.22
N PRO A 149 -18.40 20.73 34.36
CA PRO A 149 -19.41 21.44 35.13
C PRO A 149 -20.05 22.46 34.20
N VAL A 150 -21.39 22.41 34.10
CA VAL A 150 -22.17 23.38 33.34
C VAL A 150 -21.89 24.73 34.00
N GLN A 151 -21.03 25.54 33.39
CA GLN A 151 -20.86 26.93 33.79
C GLN A 151 -22.20 27.61 33.56
N ASN A 152 -22.98 27.74 34.63
CA ASN A 152 -24.21 28.52 34.65
C ASN A 152 -23.86 29.93 34.15
N ARG A 153 -24.29 30.28 32.93
CA ARG A 153 -24.40 31.67 32.52
C ARG A 153 -25.54 32.30 33.32
N ALA A 154 -25.26 32.66 34.56
CA ALA A 154 -26.01 33.69 35.25
C ALA A 154 -25.66 35.02 34.58
N ILE A 155 -26.33 35.33 33.47
CA ILE A 155 -26.40 36.70 32.97
C ILE A 155 -27.27 37.45 33.97
N GLN A 156 -26.60 38.17 34.87
CA GLN A 156 -27.17 39.26 35.64
C GLN A 156 -27.78 40.27 34.65
N MET A 157 -29.08 40.18 34.41
CA MET A 157 -29.86 41.30 33.90
C MET A 157 -30.20 42.18 35.11
N LYS A 158 -29.46 43.26 35.27
CA LYS A 158 -29.90 44.47 35.95
C LYS A 158 -30.38 45.45 34.91
#